data_AF-A0A949P8T1-F1
#
_entry.id   AF-A0A949P8T1-F1
#
_cell.length_a   1.000
_cell.length_b   1.000
_cell.length_c   1.000
_cell.angle_alpha   90.00
_cell.angle_beta   90.00
_cell.angle_gamma   90.00
#
_symmetry.space_group_name_H-M   'P 1'
#
loop_
_entity.id
_entity.type
_entity.pdbx_description
1 polymer ?
#
loop_
_entity_poly.entity_id
_entity_poly.type
_entity_poly.pdbx_seq_one_letter_code
_entity_poly.pdbx_strand_id
1 'polypeptide(L)'
;MGVADMPIPLMMIRRMRTAIVAAGAVALLAVSAVVVAAPVQQIDGPSDVVAPAERGESYTIRTKPLHITMISDSALAAIRWFGATGLLDSALMWDTRLESCRRIQFPSCRGREGYRPLTLVEEVDAILADGAVPDGSVLLISVGHNDWESRFRSDLEHTLARARAAGFERVGWINYREEVDYVLPGSSDRT
;
A
#
# COMPACT_ATOMS: atom_id res chain seq x y z
N MET A 1 -38.37 55.38 -12.23
CA MET A 1 -38.93 54.60 -13.36
C MET A 1 -38.15 53.29 -13.34
N GLY A 2 -38.56 52.23 -12.63
CA GLY A 2 -39.72 51.37 -12.93
C GLY A 2 -39.42 50.65 -14.25
N VAL A 3 -39.19 49.33 -14.34
CA VAL A 3 -40.16 48.21 -14.29
C VAL A 3 -39.29 46.92 -14.29
N ALA A 4 -39.30 46.07 -13.27
CA ALA A 4 -40.21 44.97 -12.92
C ALA A 4 -39.83 43.59 -13.49
N ASP A 5 -39.97 42.61 -12.59
CA ASP A 5 -39.75 41.17 -12.66
C ASP A 5 -40.64 40.40 -13.65
N MET A 6 -40.10 39.23 -14.06
CA MET A 6 -40.77 37.94 -14.34
C MET A 6 -41.67 37.80 -15.59
N PRO A 7 -42.03 36.57 -16.03
CA PRO A 7 -41.38 35.25 -15.89
C PRO A 7 -41.30 34.47 -17.23
N ILE A 8 -40.52 33.38 -17.22
CA ILE A 8 -40.45 32.37 -18.30
C ILE A 8 -41.69 31.45 -18.22
N PRO A 9 -42.45 31.25 -19.31
CA PRO A 9 -43.54 30.27 -19.32
C PRO A 9 -43.07 28.88 -19.74
N LEU A 10 -43.54 27.95 -18.92
CA LEU A 10 -43.77 26.52 -19.07
C LEU A 10 -43.77 25.93 -20.50
N MET A 11 -42.89 24.93 -20.64
CA MET A 11 -42.88 23.80 -21.55
C MET A 11 -44.29 23.20 -21.81
N MET A 12 -44.71 23.05 -23.07
CA MET A 12 -45.54 21.92 -23.52
C MET A 12 -45.70 21.82 -25.06
N ILE A 13 -45.86 20.57 -25.54
CA ILE A 13 -46.40 20.10 -26.84
C ILE A 13 -45.35 19.86 -27.96
N ARG A 14 -44.84 18.62 -28.15
CA ARG A 14 -45.36 17.40 -28.85
C ARG A 14 -45.28 17.41 -30.40
N ARG A 15 -44.53 16.42 -30.92
CA ARG A 15 -44.65 15.65 -32.20
C ARG A 15 -44.34 16.42 -33.50
N MET A 16 -43.74 15.90 -34.57
CA MET A 16 -43.15 14.60 -34.99
C MET A 16 -42.49 14.81 -36.37
N ARG A 17 -41.37 14.11 -36.64
CA ARG A 17 -40.86 13.59 -37.95
C ARG A 17 -40.40 14.66 -38.98
N THR A 18 -39.25 14.53 -39.65
CA THR A 18 -38.93 13.43 -40.57
C THR A 18 -37.41 13.30 -40.85
N ALA A 19 -36.95 12.05 -40.89
CA ALA A 19 -35.83 11.40 -41.59
C ALA A 19 -34.63 12.19 -42.16
N ILE A 20 -33.42 11.73 -41.82
CA ILE A 20 -32.40 11.41 -42.82
C ILE A 20 -31.85 10.01 -42.53
N VAL A 21 -32.01 9.13 -43.52
CA VAL A 21 -31.38 7.82 -43.64
C VAL A 21 -29.93 8.05 -44.08
N ALA A 22 -28.96 7.49 -43.36
CA ALA A 22 -27.65 7.21 -43.91
C ALA A 22 -27.11 5.93 -43.28
N ALA A 23 -26.88 4.95 -44.15
CA ALA A 23 -26.39 3.63 -43.86
C ALA A 23 -24.97 3.66 -43.26
N GLY A 24 -24.74 2.76 -42.30
CA GLY A 24 -23.42 2.52 -41.72
C GLY A 24 -23.52 1.34 -40.78
N ALA A 25 -23.49 0.12 -41.32
CA ALA A 25 -23.39 -1.09 -40.54
C ALA A 25 -22.06 -1.10 -39.78
N VAL A 26 -22.07 -0.67 -38.52
CA VAL A 26 -20.99 -0.98 -37.58
C VAL A 26 -21.41 -2.25 -36.87
N ALA A 27 -20.83 -3.37 -37.30
CA ALA A 27 -20.88 -4.61 -36.54
C ALA A 27 -20.17 -4.35 -35.20
N LEU A 28 -20.94 -4.07 -34.14
CA LEU A 28 -20.44 -4.19 -32.77
C LEU A 28 -20.15 -5.67 -32.52
N LEU A 29 -18.89 -6.06 -32.65
CA LEU A 29 -18.35 -7.22 -31.94
C LEU A 29 -18.46 -6.91 -30.44
N ALA A 30 -19.57 -7.33 -29.84
CA ALA A 30 -19.67 -7.41 -28.40
C ALA A 30 -18.70 -8.49 -27.93
N VAL A 31 -17.46 -8.10 -27.62
CA VAL A 31 -16.58 -8.90 -26.77
C VAL A 31 -17.25 -8.91 -25.41
N SER A 32 -18.10 -9.91 -25.18
CA SER A 32 -18.60 -10.20 -23.85
C SER A 32 -17.41 -10.68 -23.04
N ALA A 33 -16.79 -9.77 -22.29
CA ALA A 33 -15.87 -10.17 -21.24
C ALA A 33 -16.70 -11.00 -20.25
N VAL A 34 -16.58 -12.32 -20.34
CA VAL A 34 -17.06 -13.21 -19.28
C VAL A 34 -16.18 -12.90 -18.08
N VAL A 35 -16.64 -12.00 -17.23
CA VAL A 35 -16.12 -11.89 -15.87
C VAL A 35 -16.61 -13.14 -15.17
N VAL A 36 -15.78 -14.18 -15.16
CA VAL A 36 -15.97 -15.28 -14.20
C VAL A 36 -15.67 -14.66 -12.84
N ALA A 37 -16.72 -14.22 -12.14
CA ALA A 37 -16.63 -13.95 -10.73
C ALA A 37 -16.29 -15.29 -10.06
N ALA A 38 -15.01 -15.53 -9.78
CA ALA A 38 -14.64 -16.59 -8.87
C ALA A 38 -15.34 -16.27 -7.53
N PRO A 39 -16.11 -17.21 -6.95
CA PRO A 39 -16.69 -16.97 -5.64
C PRO A 39 -15.53 -16.81 -4.66
N VAL A 40 -15.48 -15.66 -3.98
CA VAL A 40 -14.71 -15.53 -2.74
C VAL A 40 -15.35 -16.51 -1.77
N GLN A 41 -14.70 -17.63 -1.52
CA GLN A 41 -15.13 -18.55 -0.47
C GLN A 41 -14.86 -17.88 0.87
N GLN A 42 -15.93 -17.42 1.50
CA GLN A 42 -15.95 -17.05 2.91
C GLN A 42 -15.68 -18.35 3.70
N ILE A 43 -14.52 -18.43 4.34
CA ILE A 43 -14.18 -19.56 5.21
C ILE A 43 -14.82 -19.28 6.57
N ASP A 44 -16.12 -19.57 6.67
CA ASP A 44 -16.81 -19.66 7.96
C ASP A 44 -16.60 -21.06 8.52
N GLY A 45 -15.47 -21.24 9.22
CA GLY A 45 -15.18 -22.44 10.01
C GLY A 45 -14.69 -22.04 11.40
N PRO A 46 -15.08 -22.75 12.47
CA PRO A 46 -14.39 -22.60 13.75
C PRO A 46 -12.89 -22.86 13.54
N SER A 47 -12.05 -22.10 14.22
CA SER A 47 -10.59 -22.22 14.16
C SER A 47 -10.13 -23.53 14.79
N ASP A 48 -10.39 -24.64 14.13
CA ASP A 48 -9.78 -25.91 14.45
C ASP A 48 -8.31 -25.83 14.05
N VAL A 49 -7.44 -25.94 15.04
CA VAL A 49 -5.99 -25.97 14.89
C VAL A 49 -5.61 -27.25 14.13
N VAL A 50 -5.67 -27.19 12.80
CA VAL A 50 -5.25 -28.30 11.93
C VAL A 50 -3.73 -28.31 11.86
N ALA A 51 -3.13 -29.20 12.67
CA ALA A 51 -1.76 -29.71 12.61
C ALA A 51 -0.60 -28.69 12.73
N PRO A 52 0.54 -29.05 13.35
CA PRO A 52 1.74 -28.25 13.25
C PRO A 52 2.13 -28.16 11.76
N ALA A 53 2.42 -26.96 11.28
CA ALA A 53 3.01 -26.77 9.97
C ALA A 53 4.31 -27.58 9.90
N GLU A 54 4.30 -28.69 9.15
CA GLU A 54 5.49 -29.45 8.82
C GLU A 54 6.46 -28.49 8.13
N ARG A 55 7.56 -28.16 8.82
CA ARG A 55 8.66 -27.37 8.26
C ARG A 55 9.39 -28.21 7.21
N GLY A 56 8.82 -28.28 6.02
CA GLY A 56 9.50 -28.76 4.83
C GLY A 56 10.49 -27.71 4.34
N GLU A 57 11.60 -27.52 5.06
CA GLU A 57 12.63 -26.57 4.66
C GLU A 57 13.90 -27.32 4.30
N SER A 58 14.06 -27.62 3.01
CA SER A 58 15.38 -27.82 2.43
C SER A 58 16.17 -26.54 2.65
N TYR A 59 17.06 -26.52 3.65
CA TYR A 59 18.02 -25.45 3.83
C TYR A 59 19.01 -25.52 2.66
N THR A 60 18.72 -24.78 1.59
CA THR A 60 19.74 -24.52 0.58
C THR A 60 20.81 -23.69 1.26
N ILE A 61 22.05 -24.21 1.27
CA ILE A 61 23.21 -23.44 1.70
C ILE A 61 23.22 -22.18 0.83
N ARG A 62 22.92 -21.04 1.44
CA ARG A 62 22.88 -19.77 0.74
C ARG A 62 24.33 -19.40 0.40
N THR A 63 24.69 -19.51 -0.88
CA THR A 63 26.07 -19.25 -1.35
C THR A 63 26.39 -17.76 -1.46
N LYS A 64 25.37 -16.90 -1.39
CA LYS A 64 25.47 -15.44 -1.39
C LYS A 64 24.88 -14.87 -0.09
N PRO A 65 25.49 -13.84 0.52
CA PRO A 65 24.89 -13.13 1.64
C PRO A 65 23.47 -12.67 1.33
N LEU A 66 22.55 -12.85 2.28
CA LEU A 66 21.19 -12.34 2.14
C LEU A 66 21.19 -10.84 2.44
N HIS A 67 20.75 -10.05 1.47
CA HIS A 67 20.54 -8.62 1.63
C HIS A 67 19.13 -8.36 2.16
N ILE A 68 19.04 -7.56 3.22
CA ILE A 68 17.79 -7.14 3.82
C ILE A 68 17.78 -5.62 3.88
N THR A 69 16.85 -5.01 3.16
CA THR A 69 16.53 -3.59 3.32
C THR A 69 15.39 -3.47 4.31
N MET A 70 15.65 -2.83 5.45
CA MET A 70 14.65 -2.59 6.50
C MET A 70 14.24 -1.12 6.49
N ILE A 71 12.97 -0.86 6.17
CA ILE A 71 12.39 0.49 6.15
C ILE A 71 11.33 0.57 7.25
N SER A 72 11.50 1.49 8.19
CA SER A 72 10.56 1.61 9.31
C SER A 72 10.27 3.06 9.69
N ASP A 73 9.17 3.23 10.43
CA ASP A 73 8.82 4.43 11.18
C ASP A 73 9.43 4.42 12.61
N SER A 74 8.79 5.13 13.55
CA SER A 74 9.21 5.18 14.96
C SER A 74 9.25 3.82 15.65
N ALA A 75 8.49 2.83 15.16
CA ALA A 75 8.42 1.47 15.70
C ALA A 75 9.82 0.84 15.84
N LEU A 76 10.68 1.01 14.82
CA LEU A 76 12.04 0.46 14.84
C LEU A 76 13.13 1.54 14.80
N ALA A 77 12.80 2.83 14.63
CA ALA A 77 13.78 3.93 14.67
C ALA A 77 14.59 3.96 15.97
N ALA A 78 14.03 3.47 17.09
CA ALA A 78 14.74 3.34 18.35
C ALA A 78 16.00 2.46 18.25
N ILE A 79 16.02 1.44 17.39
CA ILE A 79 17.20 0.60 17.16
C ILE A 79 18.38 1.49 16.73
N ARG A 80 18.15 2.42 15.80
CA ARG A 80 19.17 3.36 15.37
C ARG A 80 19.48 4.41 16.45
N TRP A 81 18.47 4.98 17.09
CA TRP A 81 18.67 6.04 18.10
C TRP A 81 19.52 5.60 19.29
N PHE A 82 19.45 4.33 19.66
CA PHE A 82 20.22 3.75 20.75
C PHE A 82 21.46 2.98 20.27
N GLY A 83 21.84 3.08 18.99
CA GLY A 83 23.06 2.46 18.46
C GLY A 83 23.03 0.93 18.39
N ALA A 84 21.83 0.33 18.35
CA ALA A 84 21.62 -1.11 18.41
C ALA A 84 21.62 -1.80 17.03
N THR A 85 21.87 -1.09 15.93
CA THR A 85 21.94 -1.70 14.58
C THR A 85 23.04 -2.76 14.45
N GLY A 86 24.13 -2.63 15.23
CA GLY A 86 25.20 -3.63 15.29
C GLY A 86 24.83 -4.94 15.99
N LEU A 87 23.65 -5.03 16.61
CA LEU A 87 23.12 -6.26 17.20
C LEU A 87 22.33 -7.11 16.20
N LEU A 88 22.08 -6.59 14.99
CA LEU A 88 21.49 -7.37 13.92
C LEU A 88 22.47 -8.46 13.48
N ASP A 89 21.94 -9.60 13.05
CA ASP A 89 22.76 -10.77 12.66
C ASP A 89 23.81 -10.37 11.61
N SER A 90 25.08 -10.47 11.99
CA SER A 90 26.23 -10.12 11.14
C SER A 90 26.42 -11.04 9.93
N ALA A 91 25.75 -12.19 9.89
CA ALA A 91 25.74 -13.07 8.71
C ALA A 91 24.86 -12.52 7.56
N LEU A 92 24.07 -11.48 7.84
CA LEU A 92 23.17 -10.83 6.87
C LEU A 92 23.69 -9.44 6.51
N MET A 93 23.39 -8.98 5.30
CA MET A 93 23.72 -7.62 4.86
C MET A 93 22.51 -6.72 5.06
N TRP A 94 22.60 -5.81 6.03
CA TRP A 94 21.50 -4.92 6.38
C TRP A 94 21.66 -3.53 5.75
N ASP A 95 20.63 -3.06 5.06
CA ASP A 95 20.41 -1.65 4.73
C ASP A 95 19.26 -1.15 5.60
N THR A 96 19.57 -0.41 6.67
CA THR A 96 18.58 0.05 7.65
C THR A 96 18.21 1.51 7.42
N ARG A 97 16.93 1.75 7.14
CA ARG A 97 16.34 3.08 6.96
C ARG A 97 15.28 3.28 8.03
N LEU A 98 15.69 3.73 9.20
CA LEU A 98 14.85 3.72 10.41
C LEU A 98 14.66 5.16 10.92
N GLU A 99 13.54 5.78 10.58
CA GLU A 99 13.26 7.18 10.89
C GLU A 99 11.86 7.35 11.43
N SER A 100 11.66 8.19 12.45
CA SER A 100 10.30 8.37 12.99
C SER A 100 9.35 9.08 12.03
N CYS A 101 8.05 8.90 12.26
CA CYS A 101 7.02 9.66 11.55
C CYS A 101 6.98 9.41 10.03
N ARG A 102 7.63 8.34 9.56
CA ARG A 102 7.55 7.89 8.17
C ARG A 102 6.14 7.40 7.84
N ARG A 103 5.67 7.81 6.68
CA ARG A 103 4.40 7.38 6.07
C ARG A 103 4.65 6.54 4.83
N ILE A 104 3.62 5.83 4.37
CA ILE A 104 3.72 4.96 3.20
C ILE A 104 3.90 5.80 1.92
N GLN A 105 2.94 6.68 1.63
CA GLN A 105 2.91 7.45 0.37
C GLN A 105 2.70 8.96 0.57
N PHE A 106 1.98 9.36 1.61
CA PHE A 106 1.72 10.78 1.88
C PHE A 106 2.91 11.42 2.57
N PRO A 107 3.10 12.75 2.44
CA PRO A 107 4.21 13.44 3.09
C PRO A 107 4.33 13.05 4.57
N SER A 108 5.49 12.52 4.93
CA SER A 108 5.85 12.16 6.29
C SER A 108 5.77 13.36 7.23
N CYS A 109 5.63 13.10 8.53
CA CYS A 109 5.63 14.15 9.55
C CYS A 109 7.04 14.48 10.05
N ARG A 110 7.18 15.63 10.72
CA ARG A 110 8.44 15.97 11.40
C ARG A 110 8.45 15.26 12.75
N GLY A 111 9.29 14.24 12.87
CA GLY A 111 9.45 13.45 14.09
C GLY A 111 10.69 13.86 14.90
N ARG A 112 11.23 12.88 15.64
CA ARG A 112 12.39 13.03 16.53
C ARG A 112 13.65 13.53 15.79
N GLU A 113 13.78 13.21 14.51
CA GLU A 113 14.92 13.61 13.68
C GLU A 113 14.96 15.12 13.38
N GLY A 114 13.87 15.87 13.62
CA GLY A 114 13.82 17.29 13.31
C GLY A 114 13.69 17.63 11.82
N TYR A 115 13.53 16.64 10.95
CA TYR A 115 13.14 16.79 9.54
C TYR A 115 12.00 15.84 9.18
N ARG A 116 11.47 15.99 7.96
CA ARG A 116 10.48 15.05 7.41
C ARG A 116 11.25 13.96 6.66
N PRO A 117 11.18 12.69 7.09
CA PRO A 117 11.85 11.61 6.37
C PRO A 117 11.19 11.38 5.01
N LEU A 118 11.92 10.71 4.11
CA LEU A 118 11.30 10.15 2.91
C LEU A 118 10.18 9.19 3.30
N THR A 119 9.13 9.16 2.50
CA THR A 119 8.08 8.14 2.57
C THR A 119 8.63 6.76 2.19
N LEU A 120 7.92 5.69 2.53
CA LEU A 120 8.30 4.34 2.11
C LEU A 120 8.42 4.22 0.59
N VAL A 121 7.48 4.81 -0.16
CA VAL A 121 7.53 4.77 -1.63
C VAL A 121 8.74 5.54 -2.16
N GLU A 122 9.04 6.72 -1.62
CA GLU A 122 10.22 7.50 -2.02
C GLU A 122 11.53 6.77 -1.71
N GLU A 123 11.61 6.03 -0.60
CA GLU A 123 12.76 5.20 -0.26
C GLU A 123 12.97 4.05 -1.26
N VAL A 124 11.88 3.38 -1.65
CA VAL A 124 11.90 2.33 -2.68
C VAL A 124 12.30 2.90 -4.05
N ASP A 125 11.81 4.10 -4.36
CA ASP A 125 12.14 4.79 -5.60
C ASP A 125 13.62 5.21 -5.64
N ALA A 126 14.17 5.65 -4.51
CA ALA A 126 15.60 5.94 -4.38
C ALA A 126 16.45 4.67 -4.58
N ILE A 127 16.02 3.52 -4.03
CA ILE A 127 16.70 2.23 -4.27
C ILE A 127 16.73 1.90 -5.75
N LEU A 128 15.57 1.98 -6.40
CA LEU A 128 15.44 1.71 -7.83
C LEU A 128 16.33 2.65 -8.66
N ALA A 129 16.44 3.92 -8.26
CA ALA A 129 17.28 4.91 -8.93
C ALA A 129 18.79 4.61 -8.77
N ASP A 130 19.21 4.06 -7.63
CA ASP A 130 20.59 3.68 -7.36
C ASP A 130 21.01 2.40 -8.11
N GLY A 131 20.05 1.57 -8.53
CA GLY A 131 20.26 0.40 -9.37
C GLY A 131 19.37 -0.79 -8.98
N ALA A 132 19.59 -1.92 -9.63
CA ALA A 132 18.87 -3.14 -9.29
C ALA A 132 19.34 -3.67 -7.92
N VAL A 133 18.39 -4.08 -7.07
CA VAL A 133 18.73 -4.78 -5.82
C VAL A 133 19.33 -6.15 -6.12
N PRO A 134 20.25 -6.67 -5.29
CA PRO A 134 20.79 -8.01 -5.47
C PRO A 134 19.70 -9.08 -5.53
N ASP A 135 19.89 -10.08 -6.40
CA ASP A 135 18.98 -11.23 -6.49
C ASP A 135 18.71 -11.86 -5.12
N GLY A 136 17.44 -12.14 -4.83
CA GLY A 136 17.00 -12.67 -3.55
C GLY A 136 17.08 -11.67 -2.39
N SER A 137 17.13 -10.36 -2.63
CA SER A 137 16.99 -9.36 -1.56
C SER A 137 15.61 -9.42 -0.91
N VAL A 138 15.54 -9.11 0.38
CA VAL A 138 14.30 -9.00 1.14
C VAL A 138 14.04 -7.54 1.49
N LEU A 139 12.83 -7.07 1.22
CA LEU A 139 12.35 -5.79 1.74
C LEU A 139 11.54 -6.06 3.01
N LEU A 140 11.99 -5.55 4.15
CA LEU A 140 11.29 -5.62 5.42
C LEU A 140 10.72 -4.25 5.78
N ILE A 141 9.40 -4.18 5.92
CA ILE A 141 8.66 -2.93 6.10
C ILE A 141 8.02 -2.93 7.48
N SER A 142 8.21 -1.85 8.23
CA SER A 142 7.45 -1.55 9.44
C SER A 142 7.05 -0.07 9.41
N VAL A 143 6.17 0.24 8.46
CA VAL A 143 5.60 1.56 8.18
C VAL A 143 4.10 1.36 7.99
N GLY A 144 3.30 2.33 8.41
CA GLY A 144 1.84 2.31 8.30
C GLY A 144 1.15 2.90 9.53
N HIS A 145 1.86 2.98 10.66
CA HIS A 145 1.30 3.47 11.92
C HIS A 145 1.04 4.99 11.93
N ASN A 146 1.63 5.72 10.98
CA ASN A 146 1.43 7.15 10.81
C ASN A 146 0.45 7.47 9.66
N ASP A 147 -0.10 6.45 9.02
CA ASP A 147 -0.97 6.54 7.85
C ASP A 147 -2.45 6.40 8.23
N TRP A 148 -3.32 6.63 7.25
CA TRP A 148 -4.76 6.42 7.43
C TRP A 148 -5.12 4.99 7.03
N GLU A 149 -5.76 4.25 7.95
CA GLU A 149 -6.25 2.88 7.72
C GLU A 149 -7.05 2.74 6.42
N SER A 150 -7.93 3.71 6.13
CA SER A 150 -8.79 3.74 4.93
C SER A 150 -8.01 3.71 3.60
N ARG A 151 -6.71 3.98 3.64
CA ARG A 151 -5.80 3.96 2.48
C ARG A 151 -4.86 2.78 2.45
N PHE A 152 -4.74 2.04 3.56
CA PHE A 152 -3.70 1.03 3.71
C PHE A 152 -3.67 0.05 2.53
N ARG A 153 -4.84 -0.42 2.08
CA ARG A 153 -4.94 -1.30 0.91
C ARG A 153 -4.35 -0.68 -0.36
N SER A 154 -4.75 0.54 -0.74
CA SER A 154 -4.25 1.16 -1.97
C SER A 154 -2.75 1.45 -1.89
N ASP A 155 -2.29 1.88 -0.72
CA ASP A 155 -0.90 2.28 -0.50
C ASP A 155 0.01 1.02 -0.42
N LEU A 156 -0.49 -0.09 0.13
CA LEU A 156 0.13 -1.42 0.09
C LEU A 156 0.28 -1.93 -1.35
N GLU A 157 -0.81 -1.95 -2.11
CA GLU A 157 -0.81 -2.41 -3.51
C GLU A 157 0.20 -1.61 -4.35
N HIS A 158 0.22 -0.29 -4.18
CA HIS A 158 1.18 0.59 -4.85
C HIS A 158 2.62 0.30 -4.41
N THR A 159 2.87 0.18 -3.11
CA THR A 159 4.20 -0.12 -2.57
C THR A 159 4.75 -1.45 -3.08
N LEU A 160 3.92 -2.50 -3.11
CA LEU A 160 4.33 -3.82 -3.61
C LEU A 160 4.68 -3.78 -5.11
N ALA A 161 3.95 -2.98 -5.90
CA ALA A 161 4.29 -2.78 -7.31
C ALA A 161 5.65 -2.08 -7.48
N ARG A 162 5.94 -1.05 -6.68
CA ARG A 162 7.25 -0.36 -6.69
C ARG A 162 8.38 -1.26 -6.18
N ALA A 163 8.15 -2.04 -5.13
CA ALA A 163 9.13 -2.98 -4.60
C ALA A 163 9.51 -4.06 -5.64
N ARG A 164 8.52 -4.60 -6.36
CA ARG A 164 8.77 -5.53 -7.48
C ARG A 164 9.55 -4.86 -8.60
N ALA A 165 9.23 -3.61 -8.95
CA ALA A 165 9.97 -2.86 -9.96
C ALA A 165 11.43 -2.62 -9.54
N ALA A 166 11.71 -2.43 -8.25
CA ALA A 166 13.04 -2.34 -7.67
C ALA A 166 13.80 -3.69 -7.64
N GLY A 167 13.13 -4.82 -7.89
CA GLY A 167 13.73 -6.16 -7.91
C GLY A 167 13.58 -6.95 -6.60
N PHE A 168 12.78 -6.47 -5.64
CA PHE A 168 12.50 -7.24 -4.43
C PHE A 168 11.55 -8.41 -4.73
N GLU A 169 12.05 -9.63 -4.56
CA GLU A 169 11.27 -10.87 -4.72
C GLU A 169 10.51 -11.25 -3.45
N ARG A 170 11.01 -10.81 -2.29
CA ARG A 170 10.48 -11.14 -0.97
C ARG A 170 10.20 -9.85 -0.20
N VAL A 171 8.95 -9.67 0.20
CA VAL A 171 8.52 -8.53 1.01
C VAL A 171 7.91 -9.05 2.30
N GLY A 172 8.47 -8.64 3.44
CA GLY A 172 7.89 -8.84 4.76
C GLY A 172 7.31 -7.52 5.25
N TRP A 173 6.05 -7.54 5.72
CA TRP A 173 5.40 -6.36 6.28
C TRP A 173 5.01 -6.63 7.74
N ILE A 174 5.59 -5.87 8.65
CA ILE A 174 5.33 -5.90 10.08
C ILE A 174 4.25 -4.87 10.38
N ASN A 175 3.04 -5.34 10.65
CA ASN A 175 1.93 -4.50 11.09
C ASN A 175 1.68 -4.69 12.58
N TYR A 176 1.24 -3.63 13.25
CA TYR A 176 0.56 -3.80 14.53
C TYR A 176 -0.84 -4.36 14.35
N ARG A 177 -1.34 -4.92 15.44
CA ARG A 177 -2.73 -5.33 15.54
C ARG A 177 -3.58 -4.07 15.69
N GLU A 178 -4.57 -3.91 14.84
CA GLU A 178 -5.65 -2.94 15.05
C GLU A 178 -6.70 -3.55 16.00
N GLU A 179 -7.64 -2.73 16.49
CA GLU A 179 -8.69 -3.16 17.44
C GLU A 179 -8.16 -3.78 18.75
N VAL A 180 -7.18 -3.12 19.32
CA VAL A 180 -6.58 -3.46 20.62
C VAL A 180 -7.26 -2.70 21.75
N ASP A 181 -7.35 -3.34 22.92
CA ASP A 181 -8.03 -2.82 24.11
C ASP A 181 -7.17 -1.84 24.94
N TYR A 182 -5.91 -1.59 24.53
CA TYR A 182 -5.09 -0.61 25.21
C TYR A 182 -5.48 0.83 24.83
N VAL A 183 -5.68 1.65 25.85
CA VAL A 183 -5.91 3.08 25.71
C VAL A 183 -4.55 3.79 25.69
N LEU A 184 -4.25 4.51 24.60
CA LEU A 184 -3.05 5.34 24.55
C LEU A 184 -3.14 6.45 25.60
N PRO A 185 -2.07 6.72 26.38
CA PRO A 185 -2.05 7.88 27.27
C PRO A 185 -2.13 9.16 26.44
N GLY A 186 -3.31 9.80 26.44
CA GLY A 186 -3.55 11.08 25.77
C GLY A 186 -3.95 11.00 24.31
N SER A 187 -4.84 10.07 23.91
CA SER A 187 -5.48 10.14 22.60
C SER A 187 -6.16 11.50 22.43
N SER A 188 -5.85 12.18 21.32
CA SER A 188 -6.70 13.22 20.78
C SER A 188 -7.98 12.54 20.30
N ASP A 189 -8.93 12.36 21.22
CA ASP A 189 -10.27 11.92 20.89
C ASP A 189 -10.82 12.86 19.82
N ARG A 190 -11.17 12.29 18.66
CA ARG A 190 -11.95 12.98 17.65
C ARG A 190 -13.36 13.19 18.23
N THR A 191 -13.65 14.43 18.66
CA THR A 191 -15.00 14.98 18.62
C THR A 191 -15.48 15.13 17.18
#